data_AF-A0A2W1AZA1-F1
#
_entry.id   AF-A0A2W1AZA1-F1
#
_cell.length_a   1.000
_cell.length_b   1.000
_cell.length_c   1.000
_cell.angle_alpha   90.00
_cell.angle_beta   90.00
_cell.angle_gamma   90.00
#
_symmetry.space_group_name_H-M   'P 1'
#
loop_
_entity.id
_entity.type
_entity.pdbx_description
1 polymer ?
#
loop_
_entity_poly.entity_id
_entity_poly.type
_entity_poly.pdbx_seq_one_letter_code
_entity_poly.pdbx_strand_id
1 'polypeptide(L)'
;MYFLARNMGVSRIPALVAALVFVLNQYFISRFASGHLPFAYAYALFPLLLLLYLKILAKDSVFVILCFATLSWIIISFTRLDVILYSVPILIIVTVARFTSLRSKANLRILLIRLTKAIAIGSPILFGLSAFQIIPILSGAKAAFVSTDISIPIPELEFWSLSFKKSLLGFSRELGVLNSQGGISWSVHPLLTEISYEILMAVIPVIALLSLIFRRDWLIASLIATGLVGAFLAKGPTPPGQDVYLWLYNNVPLFGVLKTPNRWIMLGYIAYPLLIAVTMQGVFSWRPQIPHGLTWINRIPWRPQIPHGLTWINRIPWRP
;
A
#
# COMPACT_ATOMS: atom_id res chain seq x y z
N MET A 1 -1.31 4.26 8.06
CA MET A 1 -0.31 4.98 7.22
C MET A 1 0.72 5.74 8.05
N TYR A 2 0.31 6.65 8.95
CA TYR A 2 1.22 7.44 9.81
C TYR A 2 2.35 6.62 10.46
N PHE A 3 2.00 5.56 11.20
CA PHE A 3 2.99 4.72 11.88
C PHE A 3 3.93 3.95 10.94
N LEU A 4 3.44 3.58 9.74
CA LEU A 4 4.27 2.97 8.71
C LEU A 4 5.32 3.96 8.21
N ALA A 5 4.92 5.19 7.89
CA ALA A 5 5.85 6.26 7.53
C ALA A 5 6.86 6.54 8.65
N ARG A 6 6.40 6.60 9.91
CA ARG A 6 7.29 6.75 11.09
C ARG A 6 8.32 5.61 11.19
N ASN A 7 7.91 4.38 10.89
CA ASN A 7 8.82 3.22 10.86
C ASN A 7 9.87 3.32 9.74
N MET A 8 9.61 4.10 8.68
CA MET A 8 10.59 4.42 7.66
C MET A 8 11.56 5.53 8.09
N GLY A 9 11.41 6.11 9.28
CA GLY A 9 12.30 7.15 9.81
C GLY A 9 11.94 8.57 9.39
N VAL A 10 10.78 8.82 8.79
CA VAL A 10 10.34 10.20 8.51
C VAL A 10 9.78 10.87 9.78
N SER A 11 9.92 12.20 9.90
CA SER A 11 9.44 13.01 11.03
C SER A 11 7.90 13.02 11.13
N ARG A 12 7.36 13.63 12.19
CA ARG A 12 5.90 13.59 12.47
C ARG A 12 5.07 14.28 11.38
N ILE A 13 5.51 15.44 10.89
CA ILE A 13 4.75 16.22 9.90
C ILE A 13 4.68 15.48 8.55
N PRO A 14 5.77 15.01 7.93
CA PRO A 14 5.69 14.20 6.72
C PRO A 14 4.87 12.91 6.90
N ALA A 15 4.97 12.26 8.06
CA ALA A 15 4.14 11.08 8.35
C ALA A 15 2.64 11.41 8.41
N LEU A 16 2.28 12.60 8.94
CA LEU A 16 0.90 13.10 8.93
C LEU A 16 0.43 13.40 7.50
N VAL A 17 1.27 14.05 6.69
CA VAL A 17 0.99 14.29 5.26
C VAL A 17 0.73 12.97 4.54
N ALA A 18 1.55 11.95 4.73
CA ALA A 18 1.29 10.62 4.17
C ALA A 18 -0.06 10.05 4.61
N ALA A 19 -0.43 10.21 5.88
CA ALA A 19 -1.72 9.73 6.36
C ALA A 19 -2.90 10.48 5.71
N LEU A 20 -2.79 11.79 5.54
CA LEU A 20 -3.82 12.61 4.89
C LEU A 20 -3.96 12.24 3.40
N VAL A 21 -2.85 12.16 2.66
CA VAL A 21 -2.86 11.74 1.24
C VAL A 21 -3.43 10.33 1.09
N PHE A 22 -3.16 9.44 2.05
CA PHE A 22 -3.69 8.08 2.05
C PHE A 22 -5.20 7.99 2.35
N VAL A 23 -5.78 8.87 3.16
CA VAL A 23 -7.23 8.83 3.46
C VAL A 23 -8.03 9.68 2.48
N LEU A 24 -7.47 10.79 2.00
CA LEU A 24 -8.18 11.76 1.15
C LEU A 24 -8.00 11.51 -0.35
N ASN A 25 -7.49 10.34 -0.75
CA ASN A 25 -7.33 10.06 -2.17
C ASN A 25 -8.62 9.57 -2.84
N GLN A 26 -8.62 9.69 -4.18
CA GLN A 26 -9.74 9.29 -5.00
C GLN A 26 -10.11 7.82 -4.79
N TYR A 27 -9.16 6.89 -4.68
CA TYR A 27 -9.48 5.47 -4.47
C TYR A 27 -10.31 5.25 -3.20
N PHE A 28 -9.88 5.76 -2.04
CA PHE A 28 -10.61 5.55 -0.79
C PHE A 28 -12.01 6.18 -0.83
N ILE A 29 -12.10 7.43 -1.30
CA ILE A 29 -13.36 8.16 -1.45
C ILE A 29 -14.31 7.41 -2.39
N SER A 30 -13.80 6.91 -3.50
CA SER A 30 -14.60 6.21 -4.51
C SER A 30 -15.16 4.89 -3.98
N ARG A 31 -14.39 4.14 -3.18
CA ARG A 31 -14.89 2.91 -2.52
C ARG A 31 -16.00 3.19 -1.53
N PHE A 32 -15.86 4.27 -0.77
CA PHE A 32 -16.88 4.70 0.19
C PHE A 32 -18.16 5.13 -0.55
N ALA A 33 -18.04 5.99 -1.57
CA ALA A 33 -19.16 6.47 -2.39
C ALA A 33 -19.88 5.37 -3.18
N SER A 34 -19.19 4.27 -3.48
CA SER A 34 -19.75 3.11 -4.18
C SER A 34 -20.30 2.03 -3.25
N GLY A 35 -20.26 2.23 -1.92
CA GLY A 35 -20.68 1.20 -0.96
C GLY A 35 -19.78 -0.03 -0.94
N HIS A 36 -18.59 0.02 -1.55
CA HIS A 36 -17.61 -1.06 -1.56
C HIS A 36 -16.77 -1.07 -0.26
N LEU A 37 -17.48 -1.08 0.89
CA LEU A 37 -16.89 -1.03 2.22
C LEU A 37 -15.86 -2.14 2.50
N PRO A 38 -16.00 -3.39 2.01
CA PRO A 38 -14.97 -4.40 2.18
C PRO A 38 -13.60 -3.99 1.61
N PHE A 39 -13.57 -3.32 0.46
CA PHE A 39 -12.33 -2.81 -0.13
C PHE A 39 -11.76 -1.63 0.66
N ALA A 40 -12.63 -0.71 1.10
CA ALA A 40 -12.21 0.41 1.94
C ALA A 40 -11.62 -0.07 3.28
N TYR A 41 -12.23 -1.09 3.89
CA TYR A 41 -11.77 -1.72 5.13
C TYR A 41 -10.40 -2.37 4.97
N ALA A 42 -10.22 -3.26 3.97
CA ALA A 42 -8.93 -3.87 3.69
C ALA A 42 -7.85 -2.83 3.40
N TYR A 43 -8.18 -1.83 2.57
CA TYR A 43 -7.29 -0.73 2.25
C TYR A 43 -6.84 0.01 3.51
N ALA A 44 -7.77 0.41 4.38
CA ALA A 44 -7.47 1.14 5.62
C ALA A 44 -6.53 0.37 6.57
N LEU A 45 -6.68 -0.96 6.65
CA LEU A 45 -5.82 -1.83 7.47
C LEU A 45 -4.48 -2.15 6.81
N PHE A 46 -4.39 -2.02 5.49
CA PHE A 46 -3.23 -2.46 4.73
C PHE A 46 -1.89 -1.83 5.18
N PRO A 47 -1.79 -0.53 5.52
CA PRO A 47 -0.54 0.03 6.03
C PRO A 47 -0.05 -0.61 7.32
N LEU A 48 -0.95 -1.10 8.17
CA LEU A 48 -0.58 -1.83 9.39
C LEU A 48 -0.05 -3.23 9.03
N LEU A 49 -0.68 -3.89 8.06
CA LEU A 49 -0.23 -5.18 7.55
C LEU A 49 1.20 -5.08 6.97
N LEU A 50 1.45 -4.07 6.13
CA LEU A 50 2.77 -3.79 5.58
C LEU A 50 3.80 -3.43 6.67
N LEU A 51 3.40 -2.67 7.70
CA LEU A 51 4.28 -2.38 8.85
C LEU A 51 4.71 -3.64 9.59
N LEU A 52 3.77 -4.55 9.88
CA LEU A 52 4.06 -5.82 10.52
C LEU A 52 4.94 -6.69 9.63
N TYR A 53 4.69 -6.72 8.33
CA TYR A 53 5.51 -7.42 7.36
C TYR A 53 6.96 -6.93 7.36
N LEU A 54 7.18 -5.60 7.28
CA LEU A 54 8.52 -5.02 7.37
C LEU A 54 9.22 -5.36 8.68
N LYS A 55 8.47 -5.45 9.79
CA LYS A 55 9.01 -5.91 11.08
C LYS A 55 9.43 -7.38 11.05
N ILE A 56 8.70 -8.27 10.37
CA ILE A 56 9.12 -9.67 10.16
C ILE A 56 10.43 -9.74 9.39
N LEU A 57 10.60 -8.92 8.34
CA LEU A 57 11.85 -8.87 7.58
C LEU A 57 13.02 -8.34 8.42
N ALA A 58 12.75 -7.41 9.35
CA ALA A 58 13.76 -6.74 10.14
C ALA A 58 14.19 -7.50 11.41
N LYS A 59 13.27 -8.15 12.12
CA LYS A 59 13.52 -8.84 13.39
C LYS A 59 12.81 -10.18 13.49
N ASP A 60 13.45 -11.14 14.15
CA ASP A 60 12.79 -12.41 14.49
C ASP A 60 11.91 -12.21 15.73
N SER A 61 10.59 -12.23 15.55
CA SER A 61 9.63 -12.04 16.63
C SER A 61 8.35 -12.81 16.35
N VAL A 62 8.10 -13.87 17.12
CA VAL A 62 6.87 -14.68 17.01
C VAL A 62 5.64 -13.80 17.23
N PHE A 63 5.66 -12.90 18.21
CA PHE A 63 4.55 -11.96 18.44
C PHE A 63 4.18 -11.15 17.19
N VAL A 64 5.17 -10.64 16.44
CA VAL A 64 4.89 -9.90 15.20
C VAL A 64 4.29 -10.81 14.12
N ILE A 65 4.76 -12.06 14.01
CA ILE A 65 4.18 -13.06 13.09
C ILE A 65 2.72 -13.33 13.47
N LEU A 66 2.42 -13.51 14.76
CA LEU A 66 1.06 -13.71 15.25
C LEU A 66 0.18 -12.50 14.91
N CYS A 67 0.62 -11.27 15.20
CA CYS A 67 -0.12 -10.06 14.84
C CYS A 67 -0.35 -9.94 13.33
N PHE A 68 0.64 -10.30 12.51
CA PHE A 68 0.51 -10.29 11.05
C PHE A 68 -0.52 -11.31 10.55
N ALA A 69 -0.49 -12.54 11.09
CA ALA A 69 -1.44 -13.59 10.76
C ALA A 69 -2.87 -13.23 11.20
N THR A 70 -3.04 -12.74 12.44
CA THR A 70 -4.33 -12.29 12.95
C THR A 70 -4.89 -11.11 12.15
N LEU A 71 -4.06 -10.13 11.79
CA LEU A 71 -4.51 -9.00 10.98
C LEU A 71 -4.89 -9.45 9.56
N SER A 72 -4.13 -10.37 8.97
CA SER A 72 -4.48 -10.97 7.67
C SER A 72 -5.81 -11.70 7.75
N TRP A 73 -6.05 -12.47 8.82
CA TRP A 73 -7.31 -13.14 9.09
C TRP A 73 -8.47 -12.15 9.25
N ILE A 74 -8.29 -11.05 9.98
CA ILE A 74 -9.30 -9.99 10.12
C ILE A 74 -9.66 -9.44 8.73
N ILE A 75 -8.66 -9.13 7.90
CA ILE A 75 -8.93 -8.64 6.55
C ILE A 75 -9.69 -9.70 5.75
N ILE A 76 -9.28 -10.97 5.76
CA ILE A 76 -9.94 -12.04 4.99
C ILE A 76 -11.37 -12.29 5.49
N SER A 77 -11.60 -12.27 6.81
CA SER A 77 -12.89 -12.63 7.41
C SER A 77 -13.94 -11.55 7.27
N PHE A 78 -13.54 -10.28 7.36
CA PHE A 78 -14.43 -9.14 7.24
C PHE A 78 -14.49 -8.56 5.82
N THR A 79 -13.78 -9.18 4.88
CA THR A 79 -13.84 -8.80 3.45
C THR A 79 -14.04 -10.04 2.59
N ARG A 80 -13.91 -9.88 1.27
CA ARG A 80 -13.93 -11.02 0.36
C ARG A 80 -12.50 -11.55 0.20
N LEU A 81 -12.36 -12.86 0.00
CA LEU A 81 -11.05 -13.52 -0.17
C LEU A 81 -10.23 -12.95 -1.34
N ASP A 82 -10.87 -12.40 -2.37
CA ASP A 82 -10.17 -11.75 -3.48
C ASP A 82 -9.54 -10.40 -3.11
N VAL A 83 -10.02 -9.73 -2.06
CA VAL A 83 -9.49 -8.42 -1.65
C VAL A 83 -8.06 -8.53 -1.12
N ILE A 84 -7.73 -9.59 -0.37
CA ILE A 84 -6.36 -9.77 0.13
C ILE A 84 -5.38 -10.02 -1.03
N LEU A 85 -5.82 -10.54 -2.18
CA LEU A 85 -4.95 -10.79 -3.33
C LEU A 85 -4.34 -9.50 -3.89
N TYR A 86 -5.03 -8.36 -3.75
CA TYR A 86 -4.46 -7.06 -4.14
C TYR A 86 -3.26 -6.64 -3.29
N SER A 87 -3.07 -7.23 -2.11
CA SER A 87 -1.89 -6.98 -1.28
C SER A 87 -0.67 -7.84 -1.62
N VAL A 88 -0.88 -8.98 -2.26
CA VAL A 88 0.19 -9.96 -2.48
C VAL A 88 1.34 -9.38 -3.31
N PRO A 89 1.11 -8.62 -4.41
CA PRO A 89 2.20 -8.09 -5.21
C PRO A 89 3.14 -7.16 -4.45
N ILE A 90 2.62 -6.27 -3.59
CA ILE A 90 3.49 -5.37 -2.81
C ILE A 90 4.33 -6.15 -1.79
N LEU A 91 3.76 -7.19 -1.16
CA LEU A 91 4.54 -8.04 -0.26
C LEU A 91 5.69 -8.72 -1.03
N ILE A 92 5.40 -9.32 -2.18
CA ILE A 92 6.40 -9.96 -3.06
C ILE A 92 7.47 -8.95 -3.50
N ILE A 93 7.08 -7.78 -4.02
CA ILE A 93 8.02 -6.75 -4.50
C ILE A 93 8.94 -6.30 -3.36
N VAL A 94 8.39 -6.08 -2.16
CA VAL A 94 9.17 -5.74 -0.97
C VAL A 94 10.11 -6.88 -0.58
N THR A 95 9.68 -8.15 -0.64
CA THR A 95 10.56 -9.30 -0.37
C THR A 95 11.72 -9.34 -1.36
N VAL A 96 11.43 -9.26 -2.66
CA VAL A 96 12.44 -9.34 -3.74
C VAL A 96 13.42 -8.18 -3.64
N ALA A 97 12.94 -6.96 -3.41
CA ALA A 97 13.80 -5.81 -3.18
C ALA A 97 14.67 -5.97 -1.93
N ARG A 98 14.13 -6.57 -0.86
CA ARG A 98 14.92 -6.85 0.34
C ARG A 98 16.01 -7.89 0.05
N PHE A 99 15.68 -8.97 -0.66
CA PHE A 99 16.63 -10.01 -1.06
C PHE A 99 17.79 -9.43 -1.87
N THR A 100 17.49 -8.67 -2.92
CA THR A 100 18.48 -8.06 -3.81
C THR A 100 19.35 -7.01 -3.11
N SER A 101 18.87 -6.42 -2.01
CA SER A 101 19.65 -5.45 -1.22
C SER A 101 20.72 -6.08 -0.31
N LEU A 102 20.62 -7.38 -0.02
CA LEU A 102 21.53 -8.05 0.92
C LEU A 102 22.80 -8.53 0.22
N ARG A 103 23.96 -8.07 0.69
CA ARG A 103 25.26 -8.46 0.14
C ARG A 103 25.87 -9.71 0.76
N SER A 104 25.47 -10.07 1.99
CA SER A 104 26.07 -11.18 2.74
C SER A 104 25.18 -12.42 2.72
N LYS A 105 25.79 -13.59 2.45
CA LYS A 105 25.13 -14.91 2.54
C LYS A 105 24.54 -15.16 3.93
N ALA A 106 25.19 -14.66 5.00
CA ALA A 106 24.68 -14.79 6.36
C ALA A 106 23.36 -14.02 6.54
N ASN A 107 23.30 -12.78 6.05
CA ASN A 107 22.07 -11.97 6.10
C ASN A 107 20.96 -12.58 5.26
N LEU A 108 21.29 -13.15 4.09
CA LEU A 108 20.35 -13.87 3.25
C LEU A 108 19.74 -15.08 3.97
N ARG A 109 20.59 -15.89 4.61
CA ARG A 109 20.16 -17.05 5.41
C ARG A 109 19.23 -16.61 6.56
N ILE A 110 19.58 -15.54 7.27
CA ILE A 110 18.74 -15.00 8.35
C ILE A 110 17.36 -14.57 7.82
N LEU A 111 17.32 -13.89 6.66
CA LEU A 111 16.06 -13.49 6.04
C LEU A 111 15.20 -14.71 5.64
N LEU A 112 15.82 -15.73 5.04
CA LEU A 112 15.12 -16.98 4.68
C LEU A 112 14.54 -17.66 5.91
N ILE A 113 15.32 -17.80 6.99
CA ILE A 113 14.84 -18.38 8.25
C ILE A 113 13.63 -17.61 8.79
N ARG A 114 13.67 -16.27 8.78
CA ARG A 114 12.55 -15.44 9.23
C ARG A 114 11.30 -15.65 8.39
N LEU A 115 11.44 -15.70 7.06
CA LEU A 115 10.32 -15.94 6.14
C LEU A 115 9.75 -17.34 6.29
N THR A 116 10.60 -18.37 6.36
CA THR A 116 10.19 -19.76 6.61
C THR A 116 9.44 -19.87 7.93
N LYS A 117 9.95 -19.24 8.99
CA LYS A 117 9.28 -19.21 10.31
C LYS A 117 7.95 -18.47 10.25
N ALA A 118 7.87 -17.34 9.54
CA ALA A 118 6.63 -16.60 9.36
C ALA A 118 5.56 -17.42 8.62
N ILE A 119 5.95 -18.18 7.59
CA ILE A 119 5.06 -19.10 6.88
C ILE A 119 4.67 -20.28 7.79
N ALA A 120 5.64 -20.95 8.41
CA ALA A 120 5.41 -22.14 9.23
C ALA A 120 4.53 -21.86 10.45
N ILE A 121 4.60 -20.67 11.05
CA ILE A 121 3.76 -20.28 12.19
C ILE A 121 2.48 -19.57 11.71
N GLY A 122 2.59 -18.66 10.75
CA GLY A 122 1.49 -17.82 10.30
C GLY A 122 0.44 -18.58 9.49
N SER A 123 0.84 -19.50 8.61
CA SER A 123 -0.09 -20.24 7.75
C SER A 123 -1.03 -21.17 8.53
N PRO A 124 -0.57 -21.99 9.52
CA PRO A 124 -1.49 -22.78 10.33
C PRO A 124 -2.49 -21.95 11.13
N ILE A 125 -2.05 -20.80 11.65
CA ILE A 125 -2.94 -19.88 12.39
C ILE A 125 -3.98 -19.28 11.45
N LEU A 126 -3.55 -18.79 10.29
CA LEU A 126 -4.45 -18.24 9.30
C LEU A 126 -5.46 -19.29 8.83
N PHE A 127 -5.00 -20.51 8.56
CA PHE A 127 -5.86 -21.63 8.18
C PHE A 127 -6.84 -22.00 9.29
N GLY A 128 -6.39 -22.13 10.53
CA GLY A 128 -7.23 -22.47 11.68
C GLY A 128 -8.29 -21.40 11.95
N LEU A 129 -7.91 -20.11 11.91
CA LEU A 129 -8.84 -19.01 12.09
C LEU A 129 -9.82 -18.86 10.90
N SER A 130 -9.40 -19.21 9.69
CA SER A 130 -10.24 -19.22 8.48
C SER A 130 -10.94 -20.56 8.23
N ALA A 131 -10.84 -21.53 9.13
CA ALA A 131 -11.37 -22.88 8.92
C ALA A 131 -12.88 -22.87 8.64
N PHE A 132 -13.63 -21.97 9.28
CA PHE A 132 -15.07 -21.81 9.07
C PHE A 132 -15.44 -21.38 7.63
N GLN A 133 -14.53 -20.77 6.88
CA GLN A 133 -14.72 -20.45 5.46
C GLN A 133 -14.10 -21.53 4.56
N ILE A 134 -12.91 -22.01 4.91
CA ILE A 134 -12.14 -22.96 4.10
C ILE A 134 -12.81 -24.34 4.07
N ILE A 135 -13.28 -24.86 5.20
CA ILE A 135 -13.89 -26.20 5.28
C ILE A 135 -15.13 -26.29 4.38
N PRO A 136 -16.11 -25.37 4.42
CA PRO A 136 -17.23 -25.41 3.48
C PRO A 136 -16.78 -25.40 2.02
N ILE A 137 -15.79 -24.56 1.66
CA ILE A 137 -15.26 -24.48 0.29
C ILE A 137 -14.67 -25.83 -0.14
N LEU A 138 -13.85 -26.46 0.71
CA LEU A 138 -13.29 -27.78 0.46
C LEU A 138 -14.36 -28.88 0.38
N SER A 139 -15.46 -28.73 1.12
CA SER A 139 -16.64 -29.61 1.06
C SER A 139 -17.55 -29.34 -0.16
N GLY A 140 -17.13 -28.50 -1.11
CA GLY A 140 -17.85 -28.24 -2.35
C GLY A 140 -18.76 -27.02 -2.31
N ALA A 141 -18.78 -26.23 -1.23
CA ALA A 141 -19.48 -24.95 -1.23
C ALA A 141 -18.80 -23.98 -2.21
N LYS A 142 -19.50 -23.64 -3.28
CA LYS A 142 -19.02 -22.67 -4.26
C LYS A 142 -19.50 -21.28 -3.86
N ALA A 143 -18.59 -20.44 -3.39
CA ALA A 143 -18.89 -19.03 -3.29
C ALA A 143 -19.11 -18.46 -4.69
N ALA A 144 -20.15 -17.63 -4.90
CA ALA A 144 -20.50 -17.09 -6.21
C ALA A 144 -19.32 -16.38 -6.90
N PHE A 145 -18.41 -15.79 -6.12
CA PHE A 145 -17.20 -15.11 -6.60
C PHE A 145 -16.01 -16.05 -6.90
N VAL A 146 -16.04 -17.32 -6.49
CA VAL A 146 -14.97 -18.33 -6.68
C VAL A 146 -15.29 -19.29 -7.82
N SER A 147 -16.40 -19.10 -8.54
CA SER A 147 -16.68 -19.87 -9.75
C SER A 147 -15.59 -19.62 -10.79
N THR A 148 -14.63 -20.55 -10.87
CA THR A 148 -13.50 -20.57 -11.82
C THR A 148 -13.96 -20.63 -13.28
N ASP A 149 -15.23 -20.98 -13.49
CA ASP A 149 -15.83 -21.15 -14.82
C ASP A 149 -16.37 -19.84 -15.41
N ILE A 150 -16.34 -18.72 -14.66
CA ILE A 150 -16.72 -17.41 -15.19
C ILE A 150 -15.45 -16.65 -15.58
N SER A 151 -14.82 -17.07 -16.68
CA SER A 151 -13.92 -16.18 -17.42
C SER A 151 -14.74 -14.96 -17.83
N ILE A 152 -14.43 -13.82 -17.23
CA ILE A 152 -15.09 -12.57 -17.59
C ILE A 152 -14.72 -12.27 -19.03
N PRO A 153 -15.69 -11.96 -19.89
CA PRO A 153 -15.40 -11.57 -21.25
C PRO A 153 -14.39 -10.41 -21.28
N ILE A 154 -13.45 -10.46 -22.21
CA ILE A 154 -12.46 -9.38 -22.41
C ILE A 154 -13.12 -7.99 -22.50
N PRO A 155 -14.27 -7.81 -23.19
CA PRO A 155 -14.97 -6.51 -23.21
C PRO A 155 -15.35 -5.99 -21.82
N GLU A 156 -15.70 -6.86 -20.88
CA GLU A 156 -16.00 -6.45 -19.50
C GLU A 156 -14.72 -6.09 -18.73
N LEU A 157 -13.59 -6.78 -18.97
CA LEU A 157 -12.30 -6.38 -18.40
C LEU A 157 -11.86 -5.00 -18.93
N GLU A 158 -12.04 -4.74 -20.22
CA GLU A 158 -11.79 -3.44 -20.84
C GLU A 158 -12.71 -2.37 -20.27
N PHE A 159 -13.98 -2.70 -20.05
CA PHE A 159 -14.92 -1.82 -19.36
C PHE A 159 -14.49 -1.49 -17.93
N TRP A 160 -13.70 -2.31 -17.24
CA TRP A 160 -13.21 -1.97 -15.90
C TRP A 160 -11.77 -1.44 -15.88
N SER A 161 -11.19 -1.20 -17.05
CA SER A 161 -9.82 -0.74 -17.24
C SER A 161 -9.76 0.76 -17.52
N LEU A 162 -8.60 1.37 -17.28
CA LEU A 162 -8.29 2.73 -17.72
C LEU A 162 -6.99 2.71 -18.53
N SER A 163 -6.71 3.77 -19.29
CA SER A 163 -5.41 3.86 -19.97
C SER A 163 -4.26 3.88 -18.96
N PHE A 164 -3.06 3.44 -19.38
CA PHE A 164 -1.88 3.45 -18.51
C PHE A 164 -1.61 4.83 -17.89
N LYS A 165 -1.78 5.90 -18.66
CA LYS A 165 -1.68 7.28 -18.16
C LYS A 165 -2.64 7.51 -17.00
N LYS A 166 -3.93 7.23 -17.18
CA LYS A 166 -4.94 7.46 -16.12
C LYS A 166 -4.68 6.57 -14.88
N SER A 167 -4.27 5.33 -15.10
CA SER A 167 -3.87 4.41 -14.02
C SER A 167 -2.64 4.89 -13.24
N LEU A 168 -1.64 5.45 -13.92
CA LEU A 168 -0.44 6.01 -13.29
C LEU A 168 -0.76 7.24 -12.44
N LEU A 169 -1.66 8.09 -12.92
CA LEU A 169 -2.14 9.29 -12.23
C LEU A 169 -3.03 8.99 -11.02
N GLY A 170 -3.52 7.75 -10.87
CA GLY A 170 -4.36 7.38 -9.73
C GLY A 170 -5.88 7.41 -10.01
N PHE A 171 -6.34 7.56 -11.24
CA PHE A 171 -7.78 7.64 -11.48
C PHE A 171 -8.54 6.35 -11.09
N SER A 172 -9.55 6.49 -10.23
CA SER A 172 -10.38 5.37 -9.75
C SER A 172 -11.76 5.40 -10.41
N ARG A 173 -12.13 4.31 -11.09
CA ARG A 173 -13.34 4.24 -11.93
C ARG A 173 -14.65 4.13 -11.13
N GLU A 174 -14.59 3.54 -9.95
CA GLU A 174 -15.78 3.24 -9.16
C GLU A 174 -16.22 4.43 -8.29
N LEU A 175 -17.14 5.25 -8.80
CA LEU A 175 -17.63 6.45 -8.11
C LEU A 175 -19.03 6.32 -7.50
N GLY A 176 -19.78 5.27 -7.85
CA GLY A 176 -21.09 4.98 -7.25
C GLY A 176 -22.06 6.16 -7.32
N VAL A 177 -22.53 6.59 -6.15
CA VAL A 177 -23.50 7.69 -6.00
C VAL A 177 -22.98 9.02 -6.55
N LEU A 178 -21.66 9.25 -6.57
CA LEU A 178 -21.09 10.47 -7.14
C LEU A 178 -21.30 10.53 -8.66
N ASN A 179 -21.28 9.39 -9.34
CA ASN A 179 -21.49 9.32 -10.79
C ASN A 179 -22.98 9.37 -11.16
N SER A 180 -23.88 8.91 -10.28
CA SER A 180 -25.33 8.95 -10.56
C SER A 180 -25.93 10.35 -10.58
N GLN A 181 -25.19 11.37 -10.11
CA GLN A 181 -25.63 12.77 -10.11
C GLN A 181 -25.29 13.52 -11.42
N GLY A 182 -24.71 12.85 -12.41
CA GLY A 182 -24.58 13.37 -13.79
C GLY A 182 -23.55 14.47 -14.02
N GLY A 183 -22.90 14.99 -12.98
CA GLY A 183 -21.91 16.08 -13.07
C GLY A 183 -20.48 15.73 -12.65
N ILE A 184 -20.24 14.52 -12.17
CA ILE A 184 -18.93 14.06 -11.69
C ILE A 184 -18.68 12.67 -12.24
N SER A 185 -17.53 12.49 -12.89
CA SER A 185 -17.07 11.17 -13.34
C SER A 185 -15.64 10.94 -12.91
N TRP A 186 -15.12 9.74 -13.15
CA TRP A 186 -13.76 9.41 -12.72
C TRP A 186 -12.71 10.27 -13.42
N SER A 187 -13.04 10.86 -14.57
CA SER A 187 -12.19 11.82 -15.31
C SER A 187 -12.73 13.26 -15.33
N VAL A 188 -13.91 13.51 -14.76
CA VAL A 188 -14.60 14.81 -14.84
C VAL A 188 -14.77 15.38 -13.45
N HIS A 189 -14.25 16.60 -13.27
CA HIS A 189 -14.35 17.36 -12.04
C HIS A 189 -15.26 18.59 -12.24
N PRO A 190 -16.13 18.95 -11.28
CA PRO A 190 -17.13 20.01 -11.49
C PRO A 190 -16.54 21.41 -11.67
N LEU A 191 -15.32 21.64 -11.15
CA LEU A 191 -14.66 22.95 -11.18
C LEU A 191 -13.45 23.02 -12.12
N LEU A 192 -13.04 21.90 -12.74
CA LEU A 192 -11.80 21.84 -13.51
C LEU A 192 -12.07 21.23 -14.88
N THR A 193 -11.42 21.75 -15.91
CA THR A 193 -11.36 21.06 -17.20
C THR A 193 -10.67 19.71 -17.03
N GLU A 194 -10.90 18.76 -17.93
CA GLU A 194 -10.24 17.44 -17.87
C GLU A 194 -8.72 17.58 -17.82
N ILE A 195 -8.13 18.46 -18.64
CA ILE A 195 -6.69 18.71 -18.68
C ILE A 195 -6.20 19.26 -17.33
N SER A 196 -6.89 20.26 -16.77
CA SER A 196 -6.54 20.82 -15.46
C SER A 196 -6.63 19.77 -14.35
N TYR A 197 -7.63 18.89 -14.40
CA TYR A 197 -7.78 17.81 -13.44
C TYR A 197 -6.66 16.77 -13.57
N GLU A 198 -6.29 16.38 -14.78
CA GLU A 198 -5.15 15.49 -15.01
C GLU A 198 -3.82 16.09 -14.53
N ILE A 199 -3.59 17.38 -14.78
CA ILE A 199 -2.40 18.09 -14.29
C ILE A 199 -2.36 18.04 -12.75
N LEU A 200 -3.49 18.32 -12.10
CA LEU A 200 -3.59 18.24 -10.64
C LEU A 200 -3.30 16.82 -10.14
N MET A 201 -3.84 15.79 -10.79
CA MET A 201 -3.59 14.39 -10.43
C MET A 201 -2.13 13.98 -10.68
N ALA A 202 -1.45 14.57 -11.67
CA ALA A 202 -0.04 14.32 -11.96
C ALA A 202 0.92 14.81 -10.86
N VAL A 203 0.49 15.81 -10.07
CA VAL A 203 1.28 16.30 -8.93
C VAL A 203 1.61 15.17 -7.95
N ILE A 204 0.67 14.23 -7.72
CA ILE A 204 0.85 13.13 -6.76
C ILE A 204 2.02 12.21 -7.15
N PRO A 205 2.04 11.54 -8.32
CA PRO A 205 3.14 10.68 -8.71
C PRO A 205 4.44 11.47 -8.93
N VAL A 206 4.38 12.73 -9.40
CA VAL A 206 5.58 13.57 -9.54
C VAL A 206 6.23 13.81 -8.18
N ILE A 207 5.49 14.30 -7.18
CA ILE A 207 6.03 14.51 -5.82
C ILE A 207 6.50 13.19 -5.20
N ALA A 208 5.78 12.09 -5.45
CA ALA A 208 6.22 10.77 -5.00
C ALA A 208 7.58 10.39 -5.61
N LEU A 209 7.77 10.55 -6.93
CA LEU A 209 9.03 10.20 -7.60
C LEU A 209 10.22 11.09 -7.19
N LEU A 210 9.97 12.33 -6.78
CA LEU A 210 11.01 13.19 -6.20
C LEU A 210 11.67 12.58 -4.94
N SER A 211 11.07 11.55 -4.32
CA SER A 211 11.68 10.86 -3.18
C SER A 211 13.06 10.29 -3.52
N LEU A 212 13.30 9.92 -4.79
CA LEU A 212 14.60 9.41 -5.29
C LEU A 212 15.73 10.43 -5.19
N ILE A 213 15.43 11.72 -5.13
CA ILE A 213 16.42 12.76 -4.91
C ILE A 213 16.96 12.67 -3.47
N PHE A 214 16.07 12.39 -2.51
CA PHE A 214 16.38 12.43 -1.08
C PHE A 214 16.80 11.08 -0.51
N ARG A 215 16.31 9.96 -1.07
CA ARG A 215 16.59 8.62 -0.55
C ARG A 215 16.53 7.57 -1.66
N ARG A 216 17.59 6.77 -1.77
CA ARG A 216 17.77 5.75 -2.83
C ARG A 216 18.07 4.37 -2.25
N ASP A 217 17.25 3.92 -1.31
CA ASP A 217 17.39 2.57 -0.77
C ASP A 217 16.40 1.58 -1.39
N TRP A 218 16.58 0.30 -1.06
CA TRP A 218 15.78 -0.80 -1.56
C TRP A 218 14.28 -0.63 -1.27
N LEU A 219 13.91 0.02 -0.16
CA LEU A 219 12.51 0.21 0.19
C LEU A 219 11.88 1.26 -0.71
N ILE A 220 12.57 2.39 -0.97
CA ILE A 220 12.10 3.40 -1.93
C ILE A 220 11.94 2.79 -3.32
N ALA A 221 12.94 2.02 -3.79
CA ALA A 221 12.86 1.33 -5.08
C ALA A 221 11.65 0.37 -5.14
N SER A 222 11.41 -0.40 -4.07
CA SER A 222 10.27 -1.32 -3.98
C SER A 222 8.92 -0.61 -4.02
N LEU A 223 8.79 0.57 -3.41
CA LEU A 223 7.56 1.36 -3.41
C LEU A 223 7.29 1.97 -4.79
N ILE A 224 8.32 2.45 -5.48
CA ILE A 224 8.19 2.92 -6.86
C ILE A 224 7.78 1.77 -7.78
N ALA A 225 8.46 0.62 -7.69
CA ALA A 225 8.09 -0.57 -8.43
C ALA A 225 6.65 -1.00 -8.14
N THR A 226 6.20 -0.91 -6.87
CA THR A 226 4.82 -1.18 -6.48
C THR A 226 3.82 -0.24 -7.16
N GLY A 227 4.11 1.06 -7.20
CA GLY A 227 3.25 2.03 -7.90
C GLY A 227 3.16 1.76 -9.40
N LEU A 228 4.29 1.45 -10.05
CA LEU A 228 4.35 1.13 -11.48
C LEU A 228 3.65 -0.18 -11.82
N VAL A 229 3.87 -1.24 -11.04
CA VAL A 229 3.15 -2.52 -11.19
C VAL A 229 1.66 -2.32 -10.95
N GLY A 230 1.28 -1.53 -9.94
CA GLY A 230 -0.11 -1.14 -9.70
C GLY A 230 -0.75 -0.47 -10.90
N ALA A 231 -0.08 0.54 -11.48
CA ALA A 231 -0.56 1.23 -12.67
C ALA A 231 -0.67 0.30 -13.90
N PHE A 232 0.32 -0.58 -14.08
CA PHE A 232 0.34 -1.57 -15.16
C PHE A 232 -0.76 -2.62 -15.03
N LEU A 233 -1.04 -3.11 -13.83
CA LEU A 233 -2.15 -4.05 -13.62
C LEU A 233 -3.51 -3.33 -13.66
N ALA A 234 -3.56 -2.06 -13.23
CA ALA A 234 -4.79 -1.26 -13.20
C ALA A 234 -5.34 -0.89 -14.58
N LYS A 235 -4.45 -0.81 -15.58
CA LYS A 235 -4.86 -0.59 -16.96
C LYS A 235 -5.49 -1.83 -17.63
N GLY A 236 -5.44 -3.00 -16.99
CA GLY A 236 -5.97 -4.24 -17.54
C GLY A 236 -5.41 -4.59 -18.93
N PRO A 237 -6.25 -5.11 -19.85
CA PRO A 237 -5.84 -5.47 -21.20
C PRO A 237 -5.65 -4.25 -22.13
N THR A 238 -5.73 -3.01 -21.63
CA THR A 238 -5.44 -1.85 -22.49
C THR A 238 -3.93 -1.69 -22.74
N PRO A 239 -3.50 -1.09 -23.86
CA PRO A 239 -2.08 -0.82 -24.12
C PRO A 239 -1.42 0.10 -23.08
N PRO A 240 -0.07 0.00 -22.89
CA PRO A 240 0.87 -0.95 -23.52
C PRO A 240 0.92 -2.30 -22.79
N GLY A 241 1.42 -3.37 -23.43
CA GLY A 241 1.64 -4.67 -22.77
C GLY A 241 0.36 -5.40 -22.38
N GLN A 242 -0.64 -5.36 -23.25
CA GLN A 242 -1.92 -6.08 -23.09
C GLN A 242 -1.73 -7.60 -22.97
N ASP A 243 -0.83 -8.18 -23.76
CA ASP A 243 -0.61 -9.63 -23.83
C ASP A 243 -0.05 -10.17 -22.52
N VAL A 244 0.79 -9.39 -21.83
CA VAL A 244 1.30 -9.75 -20.50
C VAL A 244 0.16 -9.77 -19.48
N TYR A 245 -0.76 -8.80 -19.53
CA TYR A 245 -1.93 -8.80 -18.64
C TYR A 245 -2.84 -10.00 -18.90
N LEU A 246 -3.15 -10.28 -20.17
CA LEU A 246 -3.97 -11.42 -20.57
C LEU A 246 -3.29 -12.75 -20.25
N TRP A 247 -1.97 -12.85 -20.37
CA TRP A 247 -1.21 -14.01 -19.92
C TRP A 247 -1.35 -14.22 -18.41
N LEU A 248 -1.18 -13.17 -17.60
CA LEU A 248 -1.41 -13.26 -16.16
C LEU A 248 -2.84 -13.68 -15.84
N TYR A 249 -3.83 -13.11 -16.55
CA TYR A 249 -5.24 -13.43 -16.38
C TYR A 249 -5.58 -14.89 -16.65
N ASN A 250 -5.00 -15.47 -17.70
CA ASN A 250 -5.27 -16.84 -18.12
C ASN A 250 -4.41 -17.90 -17.41
N ASN A 251 -3.22 -17.52 -16.89
CA ASN A 251 -2.23 -18.49 -16.41
C ASN A 251 -1.93 -18.39 -14.91
N VAL A 252 -2.16 -17.25 -14.26
CA VAL A 252 -1.90 -17.11 -12.82
C VAL A 252 -3.12 -17.53 -12.02
N PRO A 253 -3.01 -18.55 -11.14
CA PRO A 253 -4.12 -18.98 -10.31
C PRO A 253 -4.74 -17.81 -9.53
N LEU A 254 -6.07 -17.78 -9.48
CA LEU A 254 -6.88 -16.75 -8.81
C LEU A 254 -6.79 -15.34 -9.41
N PHE A 255 -5.92 -15.07 -10.39
CA PHE A 255 -5.87 -13.75 -11.02
C PHE A 255 -7.17 -13.43 -11.76
N GLY A 256 -7.75 -14.42 -12.45
CA GLY A 256 -9.03 -14.28 -13.17
C GLY A 256 -10.23 -13.89 -12.28
N VAL A 257 -10.14 -14.12 -10.97
CA VAL A 257 -11.15 -13.73 -9.97
C VAL A 257 -11.16 -12.21 -9.75
N LEU A 258 -10.08 -11.51 -10.12
CA LEU A 258 -9.89 -10.07 -9.93
C LEU A 258 -10.53 -9.30 -11.10
N LYS A 259 -11.87 -9.30 -11.07
CA LYS A 259 -12.78 -8.85 -12.14
C LYS A 259 -12.63 -7.40 -12.60
N THR A 260 -12.03 -6.56 -11.76
CA THR A 260 -11.99 -5.11 -11.96
C THR A 260 -10.55 -4.64 -11.96
N PRO A 261 -9.89 -4.60 -13.14
CA PRO A 261 -8.46 -4.30 -13.23
C PRO A 261 -8.11 -3.00 -12.51
N ASN A 262 -8.90 -1.93 -12.66
CA ASN A 262 -8.63 -0.64 -12.03
C ASN A 262 -8.44 -0.70 -10.49
N ARG A 263 -8.90 -1.75 -9.79
CA ARG A 263 -8.66 -1.94 -8.35
C ARG A 263 -7.18 -2.11 -7.99
N TRP A 264 -6.35 -2.57 -8.93
CA TRP A 264 -4.89 -2.65 -8.73
C TRP A 264 -4.24 -1.29 -8.42
N ILE A 265 -4.91 -0.18 -8.73
CA ILE A 265 -4.44 1.17 -8.42
C ILE A 265 -4.25 1.41 -6.92
N MET A 266 -4.90 0.58 -6.09
CA MET A 266 -4.68 0.51 -4.64
C MET A 266 -3.18 0.47 -4.29
N LEU A 267 -2.38 -0.26 -5.06
CA LEU A 267 -0.94 -0.38 -4.87
C LEU A 267 -0.22 0.97 -4.96
N GLY A 268 -0.56 1.78 -5.98
CA GLY A 268 -0.09 3.16 -6.10
C GLY A 268 -0.54 4.02 -4.93
N TYR A 269 -1.79 3.87 -4.50
CA TYR A 269 -2.34 4.60 -3.36
C TYR A 269 -1.80 4.19 -1.99
N ILE A 270 -1.07 3.08 -1.90
CA ILE A 270 -0.27 2.73 -0.71
C ILE A 270 1.15 3.26 -0.84
N ALA A 271 1.74 3.17 -2.03
CA ALA A 271 3.12 3.56 -2.30
C ALA A 271 3.33 5.08 -2.31
N TYR A 272 2.50 5.83 -3.05
CA TYR A 272 2.67 7.27 -3.24
C TYR A 272 2.66 8.07 -1.93
N PRO A 273 1.75 7.83 -0.96
CA PRO A 273 1.79 8.57 0.30
C PRO A 273 3.10 8.37 1.08
N LEU A 274 3.67 7.16 1.07
CA LEU A 274 4.95 6.88 1.72
C LEU A 274 6.12 7.56 1.02
N LEU A 275 6.13 7.56 -0.31
CA LEU A 275 7.12 8.26 -1.12
C LEU A 275 7.03 9.78 -0.93
N ILE A 276 5.82 10.34 -0.91
CA ILE A 276 5.57 11.76 -0.61
C ILE A 276 6.06 12.13 0.78
N ALA A 277 5.87 11.27 1.80
CA ALA A 277 6.45 11.49 3.13
C ALA A 277 7.98 11.61 3.08
N VAL A 278 8.65 10.81 2.24
CA VAL A 278 10.11 10.87 2.08
C VAL A 278 10.52 12.15 1.36
N THR A 279 9.81 12.54 0.30
CA THR A 279 10.01 13.83 -0.39
C THR A 279 9.86 15.00 0.59
N MET A 280 8.78 15.02 1.37
CA MET A 280 8.53 16.08 2.35
C MET A 280 9.56 16.11 3.47
N GLN A 281 10.01 14.94 3.93
CA GLN A 281 11.11 14.85 4.88
C GLN A 281 12.38 15.48 4.31
N GLY A 282 12.71 15.17 3.05
CA GLY A 282 13.84 15.74 2.33
C GLY A 282 13.77 17.26 2.24
N VAL A 283 12.64 17.81 1.80
CA VAL A 283 12.40 19.26 1.70
C VAL A 283 12.52 19.94 3.06
N PHE A 284 11.95 19.38 4.13
CA PHE A 284 12.06 19.98 5.46
C PHE A 284 13.46 19.89 6.07
N SER A 285 14.24 18.87 5.72
CA SER A 285 15.66 18.81 6.10
C SER A 285 16.52 19.72 5.23
N TRP A 286 16.07 20.04 4.02
CA TRP A 286 16.70 20.98 3.10
C TRP A 286 16.38 22.43 3.48
N ARG A 287 16.51 22.76 4.77
CA ARG A 287 16.62 24.16 5.17
C ARG A 287 18.00 24.64 4.72
N PRO A 288 18.10 25.71 3.91
CA PRO A 288 19.36 26.40 3.76
C PRO A 288 19.87 26.73 5.16
N GLN A 289 21.14 26.50 5.43
CA GLN A 289 21.78 27.20 6.54
C GLN A 289 21.59 28.68 6.23
N ILE A 290 20.62 29.33 6.89
CA ILE A 290 20.46 30.77 6.80
C ILE A 290 21.82 31.32 7.24
N PRO A 291 22.54 32.08 6.39
CA PRO A 291 23.79 32.71 6.79
C PRO A 291 23.55 33.43 8.12
N HIS A 292 24.48 33.31 9.05
CA HIS A 292 24.39 33.68 10.47
C HIS A 292 24.00 35.15 10.82
N GLY A 293 23.38 35.92 9.92
CA GLY A 293 22.98 37.32 10.11
C GLY A 293 21.57 37.60 10.61
N LEU A 294 20.68 36.59 10.78
CA LEU A 294 19.30 36.79 11.25
C LEU A 294 18.97 35.92 12.48
N THR A 295 19.82 36.00 13.51
CA THR A 295 19.71 35.23 14.76
C THR A 295 18.62 35.73 15.72
N TRP A 296 17.91 36.81 15.42
CA TRP A 296 16.93 37.39 16.35
C TRP A 296 15.57 36.65 16.38
N ILE A 297 15.23 35.86 15.35
CA ILE A 297 13.96 35.10 15.28
C ILE A 297 14.10 33.69 15.92
N ASN A 298 15.33 33.20 16.14
CA ASN A 298 15.56 31.88 16.78
C ASN A 298 15.45 31.89 18.32
N ARG A 299 14.95 32.98 18.93
CA ARG A 299 14.73 33.09 20.38
C ARG A 299 13.30 32.73 20.82
N ILE A 300 12.54 31.96 20.04
CA ILE A 300 11.37 31.26 20.56
C ILE A 300 11.76 29.80 20.82
N PRO A 301 12.14 29.45 22.07
CA PRO A 301 12.52 28.09 22.41
C PRO A 301 11.26 27.21 22.44
N TRP A 302 10.92 26.57 21.31
CA TRP A 302 9.98 25.46 21.32
C TRP A 302 10.72 24.20 21.80
N ARG A 303 11.08 24.17 23.08
CA ARG A 303 11.35 22.92 23.80
C ARG A 303 10.09 22.57 24.57
N PRO A 304 9.39 21.47 24.27
CA PRO A 304 8.42 20.95 25.22
C PRO A 304 9.21 20.56 26.48
N GLN A 305 9.03 21.32 27.56
CA GLN A 305 9.50 20.91 28.87
C GLN A 305 8.79 19.61 29.22
N ILE A 306 9.55 18.51 29.20
CA ILE A 306 9.14 17.29 29.87
C ILE A 306 9.29 17.60 31.37
N PRO A 307 8.23 17.50 32.19
CA PRO A 307 8.36 17.73 33.63
C PRO A 307 9.38 16.74 34.21
N HIS A 308 10.42 17.28 34.82
CA HIS A 308 11.38 16.50 35.61
C HIS A 308 10.65 15.97 36.85
N GLY A 309 10.13 14.75 36.77
CA GLY A 309 9.42 14.13 37.90
C GLY A 309 9.14 12.62 37.81
N LEU A 310 9.66 11.89 36.81
CA LEU A 310 9.46 10.43 36.69
C LEU A 310 10.74 9.73 36.24
N THR A 311 11.71 9.61 37.15
CA THR A 311 13.01 8.92 36.94
C THR A 311 13.09 7.53 37.59
N TRP A 312 11.98 6.77 37.68
CA TRP A 312 11.99 5.47 38.37
C TRP A 312 11.66 4.22 37.55
N ILE A 313 11.53 4.31 36.22
CA ILE A 313 11.36 3.11 35.39
C ILE A 313 12.39 3.11 34.26
N ASN A 314 13.63 2.72 34.59
CA ASN A 314 14.59 2.14 33.64
C ASN A 314 15.81 1.62 34.40
N ARG A 315 15.67 0.46 35.04
CA ARG A 315 16.78 -0.46 35.33
C ARG A 315 16.36 -1.88 34.99
N ILE A 316 16.49 -2.25 33.72
CA ILE A 316 16.72 -3.65 33.33
C ILE A 316 17.93 -3.62 32.40
N PRO A 317 19.09 -4.14 32.83
CA PRO A 317 20.28 -4.18 32.00
C PRO A 317 20.15 -5.33 31.00
N TRP A 318 20.17 -5.01 29.71
CA TRP A 318 20.50 -5.98 28.67
C TRP A 318 22.01 -6.23 28.72
N ARG A 319 22.40 -7.47 29.02
CA ARG A 319 23.73 -8.02 28.79
C ARG A 319 23.67 -8.99 27.59
N PRO A 320 24.81 -9.20 26.89
CA PRO A 320 24.88 -9.50 25.47
C PRO A 320 24.30 -10.85 25.03
#